data_AF-A0A097EQA3-F1
#
_entry.id   AF-A0A097EQA3-F1
#
_cell.length_a   1.000
_cell.length_b   1.000
_cell.length_c   1.000
_cell.angle_alpha   90.00
_cell.angle_beta   90.00
_cell.angle_gamma   90.00
#
_symmetry.space_group_name_H-M   'P 1'
#
loop_
_entity.id
_entity.type
_entity.pdbx_description
1 polymer ?
#
loop_
_entity_poly.entity_id
_entity_poly.type
_entity_poly.pdbx_seq_one_letter_code
_entity_poly.pdbx_strand_id
1 'polypeptide(L)'
;MSYQALARKYRPQSFAEVAGQQHALNSLVHALETQKVHHAYLFTGTRGVGKTTLGRLLAKCLNCKTGVTAEPCNECENCIAINNNSFIDLIEIDAASRTGVEETKEILDNIQYMPSQGRYKVYLIDEVHMLSKQSFNALLKTLEEPPEYVKFILATTDYHKIPVTILSRCIQLHLKHISQIDIKDQLKIVLSKENITSDEQSLDYIAYHAKGSLRDALSLLDQAISFCSGDLKQDHIKQMLGIIDSEEVHSIVNAVINNEPNAILSAVKNLSLSENNAEAVLDRIAEIWFSCCVYSLTQSLEATNNISVELLDSILEKITVEQAHFLYQLTIAAKKDISLAPNFETGLTMAILRLIAFKKKSLISSSSESIKPKNVNKDLSALQQQFSKPTQPKPAPKVKHTAETDKITKATQATESKPQEPSLDKQWFYLLSKIKLKGFTKTLAFNSHLISNNNETYKIQLNDDAKKILELDPQSIAKLQASISEYFNDPSFRLDIKNLPENRNLAPTGQKSPAEIKRENAVQKVLNDQNVKLIKESLEIDIQNDNIVLTD
;
A
#
# COMPACT_ATOMS: atom_id res chain seq x y z
N MET A 1 42.23 10.08 -2.83
CA MET A 1 41.06 10.37 -1.97
C MET A 1 39.91 9.55 -2.51
N SER A 2 39.16 8.81 -1.68
CA SER A 2 38.01 8.03 -2.16
C SER A 2 36.96 8.98 -2.71
N TYR A 3 36.48 8.72 -3.93
CA TYR A 3 35.36 9.46 -4.51
C TYR A 3 34.17 9.42 -3.55
N GLN A 4 33.64 10.59 -3.20
CA GLN A 4 32.48 10.72 -2.33
C GLN A 4 31.33 11.27 -3.15
N ALA A 5 30.22 10.53 -3.21
CA ALA A 5 29.05 10.92 -3.96
C ALA A 5 28.56 12.32 -3.58
N LEU A 6 28.11 13.10 -4.56
CA LEU A 6 27.71 14.51 -4.38
C LEU A 6 26.62 14.67 -3.30
N ALA A 7 25.67 13.73 -3.25
CA ALA A 7 24.60 13.70 -2.25
C ALA A 7 25.11 13.58 -0.80
N ARG A 8 26.33 13.07 -0.58
CA ARG A 8 26.99 13.02 0.73
C ARG A 8 27.91 14.21 0.94
N LYS A 9 28.65 14.63 -0.09
CA LYS A 9 29.60 15.76 -0.03
C LYS A 9 28.90 17.09 0.24
N TYR A 10 27.78 17.34 -0.42
CA TYR A 10 26.98 18.56 -0.30
C TYR A 10 25.77 18.42 0.64
N ARG A 11 25.86 17.52 1.63
CA ARG A 11 24.83 17.46 2.66
C ARG A 11 24.86 18.79 3.46
N PRO A 12 23.71 19.49 3.57
CA PRO A 12 23.61 20.75 4.32
C PRO A 12 24.21 20.67 5.72
N GLN A 13 24.97 21.70 6.09
CA GLN A 13 25.67 21.80 7.37
C GLN A 13 25.01 22.74 8.36
N SER A 14 24.09 23.57 7.88
CA SER A 14 23.28 24.55 8.61
C SER A 14 21.83 24.52 8.11
N PHE A 15 20.89 25.09 8.88
CA PHE A 15 19.49 25.21 8.42
C PHE A 15 19.35 26.14 7.21
N ALA A 16 20.24 27.14 7.07
CA ALA A 16 20.23 28.08 5.95
C ALA A 16 20.56 27.42 4.59
N GLU A 17 21.32 26.32 4.60
CA GLU A 17 21.68 25.57 3.38
C GLU A 17 20.60 24.56 2.94
N VAL A 18 19.55 24.37 3.74
CA VAL A 18 18.49 23.42 3.41
C VAL A 18 17.58 24.03 2.35
N ALA A 19 17.52 23.39 1.18
CA ALA A 19 16.64 23.81 0.11
C ALA A 19 15.16 23.56 0.47
N GLY A 20 14.35 24.60 0.42
CA GLY A 20 12.91 24.56 0.72
C GLY A 20 12.58 24.31 2.20
N GLN A 21 11.41 23.75 2.47
CA GLN A 21 10.94 23.37 3.82
C GLN A 21 10.85 24.50 4.86
N GLN A 22 10.64 25.73 4.41
CA GLN A 22 10.63 26.92 5.28
C GLN A 22 9.70 26.78 6.51
N HIS A 23 8.54 26.14 6.36
CA HIS A 23 7.62 25.91 7.47
C HIS A 23 8.20 25.00 8.57
N ALA A 24 8.92 23.95 8.20
CA ALA A 24 9.55 23.04 9.16
C ALA A 24 10.78 23.68 9.80
N LEU A 25 11.59 24.39 9.01
CA LEU A 25 12.77 25.11 9.47
C LEU A 25 12.40 26.18 10.51
N ASN A 26 11.41 27.04 10.20
CA ASN A 26 10.96 28.09 11.11
C ASN A 26 10.49 27.54 12.46
N SER A 27 9.78 26.40 12.45
CA SER A 27 9.34 25.75 13.69
C SER A 27 10.51 25.22 14.52
N LEU A 28 11.56 24.68 13.87
CA LEU A 28 12.74 24.16 14.57
C LEU A 28 13.61 25.30 15.11
N VAL A 29 13.86 26.33 14.30
CA VAL A 29 14.61 27.54 14.69
C VAL A 29 13.95 28.18 15.90
N HIS A 30 12.63 28.41 15.84
CA HIS A 30 11.90 29.00 16.96
C HIS A 30 11.96 28.15 18.23
N ALA A 31 11.87 26.82 18.12
CA ALA A 31 11.98 25.93 19.28
C ALA A 31 13.38 25.96 19.92
N LEU A 32 14.44 26.10 19.11
CA LEU A 32 15.82 26.22 19.58
C LEU A 32 16.08 27.57 20.25
N GLU A 33 15.63 28.66 19.64
CA GLU A 33 15.79 30.03 20.19
C GLU A 33 15.03 30.22 21.49
N THR A 34 13.82 29.68 21.59
CA THR A 34 13.01 29.73 22.82
C THR A 34 13.44 28.69 23.87
N GLN A 35 14.41 27.84 23.55
CA GLN A 35 14.86 26.69 24.37
C GLN A 35 13.72 25.74 24.76
N LYS A 36 12.62 25.73 24.01
CA LYS A 36 11.46 24.85 24.20
C LYS A 36 11.51 23.66 23.25
N VAL A 37 12.61 22.92 23.32
CA VAL A 37 12.83 21.75 22.46
C VAL A 37 12.07 20.54 23.01
N HIS A 38 11.13 20.04 22.22
CA HIS A 38 10.33 18.88 22.57
C HIS A 38 11.18 17.61 22.71
N HIS A 39 10.72 16.63 23.50
CA HIS A 39 11.46 15.39 23.70
C HIS A 39 11.44 14.48 22.46
N ALA A 40 10.44 14.62 21.59
CA ALA A 40 10.31 13.83 20.37
C ALA A 40 9.79 14.64 19.16
N TYR A 41 10.48 14.50 18.03
CA TYR A 41 10.09 15.05 16.73
C TYR A 41 9.86 13.90 15.74
N LEU A 42 8.80 14.00 14.94
CA LEU A 42 8.50 13.08 13.85
C LEU A 42 8.53 13.82 12.51
N PHE A 43 9.51 13.49 11.69
CA PHE A 43 9.66 13.99 10.32
C PHE A 43 9.00 13.02 9.35
N THR A 44 8.01 13.52 8.63
CA THR A 44 7.26 12.77 7.61
C THR A 44 7.54 13.36 6.25
N GLY A 45 7.50 12.55 5.19
CA GLY A 45 7.68 13.02 3.82
C GLY A 45 8.32 11.97 2.94
N THR A 46 8.32 12.19 1.63
CA THR A 46 8.87 11.24 0.66
C THR A 46 10.38 11.01 0.84
N ARG A 47 10.92 9.96 0.21
CA ARG A 47 12.35 9.67 0.28
C ARG A 47 13.15 10.85 -0.32
N GLY A 48 14.27 11.17 0.31
CA GLY A 48 15.23 12.15 -0.24
C GLY A 48 14.88 13.64 -0.11
N VAL A 49 13.75 13.99 0.53
CA VAL A 49 13.40 15.40 0.86
C VAL A 49 14.19 16.01 2.04
N GLY A 50 15.07 15.24 2.69
CA GLY A 50 15.96 15.75 3.73
C GLY A 50 15.61 15.40 5.19
N LYS A 51 14.70 14.45 5.46
CA LYS A 51 14.32 14.01 6.82
C LYS A 51 15.54 13.73 7.73
N THR A 52 16.40 12.78 7.34
CA THR A 52 17.58 12.37 8.10
C THR A 52 18.61 13.50 8.21
N THR A 53 18.70 14.36 7.18
CA THR A 53 19.57 15.55 7.18
C THR A 53 19.12 16.55 8.24
N LEU A 54 17.84 16.90 8.27
CA LEU A 54 17.27 17.77 9.30
C LEU A 54 17.44 17.19 10.71
N GLY A 55 17.32 15.86 10.85
CA GLY A 55 17.57 15.20 12.12
C GLY A 55 19.00 15.38 12.62
N ARG A 56 19.99 15.19 11.76
CA ARG A 56 21.40 15.45 12.09
C ARG A 56 21.65 16.93 12.41
N LEU A 57 21.08 17.85 11.64
CA LEU A 57 21.19 19.29 11.90
C LEU A 57 20.61 19.67 13.26
N LEU A 58 19.43 19.15 13.60
CA LEU A 58 18.83 19.38 14.91
C LEU A 58 19.70 18.81 16.03
N ALA A 59 20.22 17.58 15.89
CA ALA A 59 21.14 16.99 16.85
C ALA A 59 22.40 17.84 17.06
N LYS A 60 22.93 18.41 15.97
CA LYS A 60 24.08 19.31 15.97
C LYS A 60 23.80 20.63 16.68
N CYS A 61 22.64 21.22 16.42
CA CYS A 61 22.16 22.44 17.09
C CYS A 61 22.00 22.24 18.60
N LEU A 62 21.55 21.06 19.03
CA LEU A 62 21.37 20.71 20.45
C LEU A 62 22.67 20.46 21.19
N ASN A 63 23.66 19.89 20.49
CA ASN A 63 24.93 19.44 21.10
C ASN A 63 26.13 20.34 20.77
N CYS A 64 25.93 21.51 20.15
CA CYS A 64 27.01 22.45 19.89
C CYS A 64 27.64 22.94 21.21
N LYS A 65 28.98 23.04 21.25
CA LYS A 65 29.68 23.50 22.47
C LYS A 65 29.33 24.95 22.84
N THR A 66 29.03 25.79 21.84
CA THR A 66 28.63 27.20 22.04
C THR A 66 27.28 27.35 22.76
N GLY A 67 26.41 26.33 22.72
CA GLY A 67 25.06 26.42 23.24
C GLY A 67 24.04 25.70 22.37
N VAL A 68 22.83 25.54 22.91
CA VAL A 68 21.66 25.20 22.09
C VAL A 68 21.35 26.43 21.23
N THR A 69 21.59 26.31 19.92
CA THR A 69 21.52 27.42 18.97
C THR A 69 20.96 26.92 17.65
N ALA A 70 20.25 27.78 16.91
CA ALA A 70 19.79 27.46 15.56
C ALA A 70 20.93 27.46 14.52
N GLU A 71 22.02 28.18 14.82
CA GLU A 71 23.20 28.31 13.97
C GLU A 71 24.39 27.59 14.62
N PRO A 72 24.65 26.32 14.26
CA PRO A 72 25.78 25.58 14.81
C PRO A 72 27.10 26.16 14.27
N CYS A 73 28.12 26.23 15.12
CA CYS A 73 29.42 26.84 14.75
C CYS A 73 30.21 26.09 13.67
N ASN A 74 29.91 24.82 13.41
CA ASN A 74 30.62 23.94 12.47
C ASN A 74 32.12 23.67 12.74
N GLU A 75 32.71 24.30 13.75
CA GLU A 75 34.14 24.20 14.06
C GLU A 75 34.44 23.44 15.36
N CYS A 76 33.46 23.30 16.26
CA CYS A 76 33.69 22.56 17.51
C CYS A 76 33.76 21.05 17.30
N GLU A 77 34.44 20.34 18.20
CA GLU A 77 34.57 18.87 18.18
C GLU A 77 33.23 18.16 17.99
N ASN A 78 32.17 18.60 18.67
CA ASN A 78 30.84 17.99 18.57
C ASN A 78 30.25 18.18 17.16
N CYS A 79 30.39 19.38 16.57
CA CYS A 79 29.91 19.65 15.22
C CYS A 79 30.67 18.83 14.17
N ILE A 80 31.99 18.75 14.30
CA ILE A 80 32.84 17.97 13.40
C ILE A 80 32.53 16.47 13.52
N ALA A 81 32.37 15.96 14.75
CA ALA A 81 32.04 14.56 15.00
C ALA A 81 30.67 14.19 14.43
N ILE A 82 29.65 15.05 14.56
CA ILE A 82 28.32 14.80 13.99
C ILE A 82 28.39 14.77 12.46
N ASN A 83 29.15 15.69 11.85
CA ASN A 83 29.34 15.73 10.40
C ASN A 83 30.02 14.47 9.84
N ASN A 84 30.96 13.91 10.62
CA ASN A 84 31.70 12.71 10.27
C ASN A 84 30.99 11.40 10.69
N ASN A 85 29.77 11.48 11.22
CA ASN A 85 29.02 10.35 11.80
C ASN A 85 29.79 9.59 12.90
N SER A 86 30.63 10.28 13.67
CA SER A 86 31.46 9.69 14.74
C SER A 86 31.07 10.17 16.14
N PHE A 87 29.94 10.86 16.26
CA PHE A 87 29.48 11.41 17.54
C PHE A 87 28.76 10.34 18.38
N ILE A 88 29.29 10.06 19.56
CA ILE A 88 28.86 8.94 20.42
C ILE A 88 27.40 9.12 20.88
N ASP A 89 27.00 10.35 21.21
CA ASP A 89 25.67 10.64 21.73
C ASP A 89 24.61 10.90 20.63
N LEU A 90 24.97 10.71 19.35
CA LEU A 90 24.01 10.66 18.24
C LEU A 90 23.93 9.21 17.75
N ILE A 91 22.87 8.52 18.18
CA ILE A 91 22.65 7.12 17.84
C ILE A 91 21.71 7.09 16.64
N GLU A 92 22.26 6.73 15.49
CA GLU A 92 21.49 6.56 14.25
C GLU A 92 21.08 5.11 14.08
N ILE A 93 19.77 4.88 13.98
CA ILE A 93 19.16 3.57 13.81
C ILE A 93 18.36 3.61 12.51
N ASP A 94 18.79 2.84 11.51
CA ASP A 94 17.98 2.60 10.32
C ASP A 94 17.15 1.33 10.55
N ALA A 95 15.85 1.52 10.77
CA ALA A 95 14.91 0.45 11.08
C ALA A 95 14.72 -0.53 9.91
N ALA A 96 15.03 -0.13 8.67
CA ALA A 96 14.98 -1.03 7.51
C ALA A 96 16.18 -1.99 7.45
N SER A 97 17.35 -1.54 7.92
CA SER A 97 18.60 -2.31 7.87
C SER A 97 18.78 -3.25 9.06
N ARG A 98 18.32 -2.84 10.25
CA ARG A 98 18.44 -3.62 11.49
C ARG A 98 17.18 -4.46 11.70
N THR A 99 17.15 -5.61 11.04
CA THR A 99 16.03 -6.57 11.13
C THR A 99 16.03 -7.40 12.41
N GLY A 100 17.12 -7.38 13.19
CA GLY A 100 17.17 -7.98 14.52
C GLY A 100 16.28 -7.21 15.50
N VAL A 101 15.14 -7.81 15.87
CA VAL A 101 14.21 -7.27 16.88
C VAL A 101 14.91 -6.97 18.21
N GLU A 102 15.92 -7.79 18.56
CA GLU A 102 16.69 -7.65 19.80
C GLU A 102 17.65 -6.44 19.77
N GLU A 103 18.34 -6.15 18.65
CA GLU A 103 19.34 -5.07 18.59
C GLU A 103 18.72 -3.68 18.82
N THR A 104 17.56 -3.42 18.21
CA THR A 104 16.89 -2.13 18.38
C THR A 104 16.38 -1.97 19.81
N LYS A 105 15.94 -3.06 20.44
CA LYS A 105 15.49 -3.06 21.83
C LYS A 105 16.64 -2.82 22.81
N GLU A 106 17.77 -3.49 22.66
CA GLU A 106 18.95 -3.29 23.52
C GLU A 106 19.45 -1.83 23.47
N ILE A 107 19.44 -1.22 22.29
CA ILE A 107 19.83 0.19 22.11
C ILE A 107 18.85 1.13 22.82
N LEU A 108 17.55 0.80 22.81
CA LEU A 108 16.51 1.54 23.51
C LEU A 108 16.58 1.32 25.04
N ASP A 109 16.94 0.12 25.51
CA ASP A 109 17.08 -0.13 26.96
C ASP A 109 18.25 0.70 27.55
N ASN A 110 19.28 0.99 26.73
CA ASN A 110 20.40 1.88 27.08
C ASN A 110 20.04 3.39 27.12
N ILE A 111 18.77 3.77 26.95
CA ILE A 111 18.33 5.18 27.01
C ILE A 111 18.51 5.77 28.42
N GLN A 112 18.46 4.95 29.47
CA GLN A 112 18.53 5.40 30.87
C GLN A 112 19.90 5.96 31.29
N TYR A 113 20.92 5.84 30.44
CA TYR A 113 22.26 6.32 30.72
C TYR A 113 22.47 7.73 30.16
N MET A 114 23.11 8.58 30.98
CA MET A 114 23.49 9.95 30.64
C MET A 114 24.40 10.04 29.39
N PRO A 115 24.38 11.16 28.66
CA PRO A 115 25.28 11.40 27.53
C PRO A 115 26.75 11.46 27.97
N SER A 116 27.66 11.03 27.11
CA SER A 116 29.09 10.94 27.41
C SER A 116 29.86 12.23 27.13
N GLN A 117 29.53 12.92 26.04
CA GLN A 117 30.22 14.13 25.55
C GLN A 117 29.25 15.30 25.31
N GLY A 118 28.03 15.00 24.86
CA GLY A 118 27.00 15.96 24.52
C GLY A 118 26.17 16.44 25.70
N ARG A 119 25.34 17.45 25.44
CA ARG A 119 24.30 17.90 26.38
C ARG A 119 23.09 16.97 26.36
N TYR A 120 22.78 16.47 25.16
CA TYR A 120 21.65 15.59 24.88
C TYR A 120 22.12 14.32 24.18
N LYS A 121 21.52 13.20 24.57
CA LYS A 121 21.61 11.92 23.87
C LYS A 121 20.47 11.86 22.84
N VAL A 122 20.83 11.93 21.56
CA VAL A 122 19.89 12.04 20.46
C VAL A 122 19.75 10.70 19.74
N TYR A 123 18.53 10.19 19.68
CA TYR A 123 18.19 8.97 18.95
C TYR A 123 17.53 9.35 17.63
N LEU A 124 18.25 9.17 16.51
CA LEU A 124 17.74 9.37 15.16
C LEU A 124 17.31 8.04 14.57
N ILE A 125 16.01 7.80 14.50
CA ILE A 125 15.45 6.55 13.95
C ILE A 125 14.89 6.83 12.56
N ASP A 126 15.57 6.31 11.53
CA ASP A 126 15.13 6.40 10.14
C ASP A 126 14.20 5.23 9.78
N GLU A 127 13.27 5.50 8.88
CA GLU A 127 12.16 4.61 8.50
C GLU A 127 11.48 3.92 9.68
N VAL A 128 11.14 4.69 10.73
CA VAL A 128 10.60 4.17 12.01
C VAL A 128 9.37 3.28 11.84
N HIS A 129 8.61 3.41 10.74
CA HIS A 129 7.49 2.53 10.41
C HIS A 129 7.86 1.06 10.17
N MET A 130 9.15 0.78 9.94
CA MET A 130 9.70 -0.57 9.75
C MET A 130 10.05 -1.24 11.09
N LEU A 131 9.91 -0.55 12.23
CA LEU A 131 10.15 -1.15 13.53
C LEU A 131 9.17 -2.28 13.85
N SER A 132 9.65 -3.26 14.61
CA SER A 132 8.82 -4.34 15.15
C SER A 132 7.82 -3.79 16.18
N LYS A 133 6.72 -4.52 16.40
CA LYS A 133 5.72 -4.17 17.43
C LYS A 133 6.34 -4.10 18.83
N GLN A 134 7.31 -4.98 19.12
CA GLN A 134 8.03 -5.01 20.39
C GLN A 134 8.88 -3.76 20.57
N SER A 135 9.64 -3.36 19.54
CA SER A 135 10.48 -2.15 19.57
C SER A 135 9.62 -0.88 19.73
N PHE A 136 8.45 -0.84 19.09
CA PHE A 136 7.48 0.26 19.29
C PHE A 136 6.98 0.36 20.73
N ASN A 137 6.68 -0.76 21.39
CA ASN A 137 6.25 -0.75 22.79
C ASN A 137 7.37 -0.31 23.74
N ALA A 138 8.63 -0.67 23.46
CA ALA A 138 9.78 -0.18 24.22
C ALA A 138 9.95 1.35 24.07
N LEU A 139 9.80 1.85 22.84
CA LEU A 139 9.84 3.27 22.56
C LEU A 139 8.69 4.02 23.27
N LEU A 140 7.48 3.46 23.29
CA LEU A 140 6.32 4.06 23.95
C LEU A 140 6.54 4.31 25.44
N LYS A 141 7.11 3.35 26.17
CA LYS A 141 7.43 3.51 27.60
C LYS A 141 8.35 4.71 27.84
N THR A 142 9.34 4.88 26.96
CA THR A 142 10.30 5.98 27.08
C THR A 142 9.75 7.31 26.57
N LEU A 143 8.85 7.30 25.58
CA LEU A 143 8.18 8.51 25.10
C LEU A 143 7.14 9.05 26.11
N GLU A 144 6.58 8.18 26.96
CA GLU A 144 5.67 8.59 28.05
C GLU A 144 6.41 9.30 29.17
N GLU A 145 7.56 8.76 29.59
CA GLU A 145 8.39 9.32 30.66
C GLU A 145 9.83 9.51 30.17
N PRO A 146 10.09 10.50 29.30
CA PRO A 146 11.42 10.70 28.71
C PRO A 146 12.38 11.34 29.72
N PRO A 147 13.62 10.84 29.84
CA PRO A 147 14.67 11.55 30.58
C PRO A 147 14.96 12.92 29.93
N GLU A 148 15.26 13.95 30.74
CA GLU A 148 15.44 15.33 30.26
C GLU A 148 16.56 15.47 29.21
N TYR A 149 17.60 14.65 29.32
CA TYR A 149 18.76 14.64 28.43
C TYR A 149 18.55 13.81 27.16
N VAL A 150 17.40 13.13 26.99
CA VAL A 150 17.13 12.28 25.82
C VAL A 150 16.24 13.04 24.84
N LYS A 151 16.59 12.98 23.56
CA LYS A 151 15.78 13.54 22.47
C LYS A 151 15.60 12.51 21.36
N PHE A 152 14.36 12.32 20.91
CA PHE A 152 14.01 11.44 19.80
C PHE A 152 13.76 12.23 18.53
N ILE A 153 14.36 11.77 17.45
CA ILE A 153 14.10 12.25 16.10
C ILE A 153 13.71 11.05 15.26
N LEU A 154 12.43 10.95 14.95
CA LEU A 154 11.86 9.87 14.18
C LEU A 154 11.66 10.34 12.75
N ALA A 155 12.04 9.54 11.76
CA ALA A 155 11.78 9.82 10.35
C ALA A 155 10.99 8.67 9.73
N THR A 156 9.99 9.00 8.90
CA THR A 156 9.22 8.00 8.15
C THR A 156 8.85 8.51 6.77
N THR A 157 8.87 7.60 5.78
CA THR A 157 8.21 7.81 4.49
C THR A 157 6.71 7.54 4.52
N ASP A 158 6.25 6.67 5.43
CA ASP A 158 4.86 6.26 5.54
C ASP A 158 4.29 6.65 6.91
N TYR A 159 3.45 7.68 6.92
CA TYR A 159 2.82 8.20 8.13
C TYR A 159 1.74 7.26 8.68
N HIS A 160 0.98 6.60 7.80
CA HIS A 160 -0.21 5.83 8.19
C HIS A 160 0.13 4.53 8.92
N LYS A 161 1.35 4.02 8.74
CA LYS A 161 1.85 2.84 9.47
C LYS A 161 2.25 3.13 10.91
N ILE A 162 2.37 4.40 11.30
CA ILE A 162 2.75 4.76 12.67
C ILE A 162 1.54 4.69 13.60
N PRO A 163 1.62 3.99 14.75
CA PRO A 163 0.56 3.98 15.74
C PRO A 163 0.21 5.38 16.24
N VAL A 164 -1.09 5.67 16.37
CA VAL A 164 -1.60 6.96 16.87
C VAL A 164 -1.04 7.32 18.25
N THR A 165 -0.71 6.32 19.07
CA THR A 165 -0.08 6.48 20.38
C THR A 165 1.28 7.16 20.32
N ILE A 166 2.06 6.95 19.25
CA ILE A 166 3.35 7.64 19.06
C ILE A 166 3.11 9.02 18.47
N LEU A 167 2.20 9.11 17.50
CA LEU A 167 1.84 10.36 16.85
C LEU A 167 1.38 11.43 17.83
N SER A 168 0.66 11.05 18.90
CA SER A 168 0.18 11.98 19.93
C SER A 168 1.28 12.50 20.87
N ARG A 169 2.44 11.83 20.90
CA ARG A 169 3.58 12.16 21.78
C ARG A 169 4.73 12.83 21.03
N CYS A 170 4.56 13.12 19.73
CA CYS A 170 5.60 13.71 18.91
C CYS A 170 5.12 15.03 18.29
N ILE A 171 6.02 16.00 18.15
CA ILE A 171 5.77 17.12 17.24
C ILE A 171 5.96 16.62 15.81
N GLN A 172 4.91 16.75 15.00
CA GLN A 172 4.91 16.27 13.63
C GLN A 172 5.32 17.40 12.69
N LEU A 173 6.41 17.21 11.95
CA LEU A 173 6.81 18.10 10.86
C LEU A 173 6.69 17.34 9.54
N HIS A 174 5.81 17.84 8.67
CA HIS A 174 5.61 17.27 7.34
C HIS A 174 6.49 17.98 6.32
N LEU A 175 7.48 17.28 5.78
CA LEU A 175 8.35 17.78 4.72
C LEU A 175 7.69 17.56 3.37
N LYS A 176 7.52 18.66 2.62
CA LYS A 176 6.88 18.66 1.30
C LYS A 176 7.86 18.18 0.23
N HIS A 177 7.37 17.95 -0.98
CA HIS A 177 8.26 17.83 -2.14
C HIS A 177 8.98 19.17 -2.35
N ILE A 178 10.26 19.09 -2.71
CA ILE A 178 11.06 20.28 -3.05
C ILE A 178 10.64 20.71 -4.46
N SER A 179 10.46 22.03 -4.66
CA SER A 179 10.04 22.54 -5.97
C SER A 179 11.15 22.31 -7.02
N GLN A 180 10.77 22.23 -8.30
CA GLN A 180 11.75 22.05 -9.38
C GLN A 180 12.73 23.24 -9.46
N ILE A 181 12.25 24.45 -9.16
CA ILE A 181 13.04 25.68 -9.12
C ILE A 181 14.09 25.58 -8.02
N ASP A 182 13.69 25.22 -6.79
CA ASP A 182 14.62 25.07 -5.66
C ASP A 182 15.67 23.97 -5.93
N ILE A 183 15.28 22.87 -6.59
CA ILE A 183 16.22 21.81 -6.99
C ILE A 183 17.22 22.36 -8.02
N LYS A 184 16.74 23.05 -9.06
CA LYS A 184 17.59 23.65 -10.10
C LYS A 184 18.61 24.61 -9.51
N ASP A 185 18.17 25.51 -8.64
CA ASP A 185 19.05 26.49 -7.98
C ASP A 185 20.12 25.78 -7.13
N GLN A 186 19.74 24.73 -6.41
CA GLN A 186 20.69 23.94 -5.64
C GLN A 186 21.70 23.19 -6.52
N LEU A 187 21.26 22.64 -7.67
CA LEU A 187 22.16 22.00 -8.63
C LEU A 187 23.18 23.00 -9.21
N LYS A 188 22.76 24.25 -9.52
CA LYS A 188 23.66 25.33 -9.95
C LYS A 188 24.71 25.66 -8.89
N ILE A 189 24.33 25.71 -7.62
CA ILE A 189 25.26 25.95 -6.50
C ILE A 189 26.27 24.80 -6.39
N VAL A 190 25.84 23.55 -6.58
CA VAL A 190 26.75 22.40 -6.53
C VAL A 190 27.72 22.39 -7.71
N LEU A 191 27.24 22.63 -8.92
CA LEU A 191 28.06 22.65 -10.13
C LEU A 191 29.10 23.77 -10.14
N SER A 192 28.73 24.96 -9.67
CA SER A 192 29.68 26.07 -9.51
C SER A 192 30.80 25.73 -8.52
N LYS A 193 30.51 24.98 -7.45
CA LYS A 193 31.53 24.51 -6.49
C LYS A 193 32.45 23.42 -7.06
N GLU A 194 31.95 22.59 -7.98
CA GLU A 194 32.76 21.57 -8.68
C GLU A 194 33.46 22.12 -9.93
N ASN A 195 33.20 23.38 -10.33
CA ASN A 195 33.68 24.00 -11.56
C ASN A 195 33.30 23.25 -12.85
N ILE A 196 32.05 22.77 -12.92
CA ILE A 196 31.51 22.01 -14.06
C ILE A 196 30.54 22.89 -14.85
N THR A 197 30.66 22.89 -16.18
CA THR A 197 29.76 23.62 -17.08
C THR A 197 28.48 22.83 -17.35
N SER A 198 27.34 23.52 -17.35
CA SER A 198 26.04 22.92 -17.64
C SER A 198 25.13 23.89 -18.38
N ASP A 199 24.32 23.35 -19.28
CA ASP A 199 23.18 24.06 -19.85
C ASP A 199 22.01 24.19 -18.85
N GLU A 200 21.16 25.20 -18.98
CA GLU A 200 20.00 25.36 -18.11
C GLU A 200 18.94 24.27 -18.34
N GLN A 201 18.71 23.88 -19.60
CA GLN A 201 17.71 22.86 -19.95
C GLN A 201 18.09 21.49 -19.38
N SER A 202 19.39 21.17 -19.42
CA SER A 202 19.99 20.01 -18.76
C SER A 202 19.57 19.89 -17.28
N LEU A 203 19.62 21.00 -16.54
CA LEU A 203 19.23 21.03 -15.12
C LEU A 203 17.73 20.89 -14.93
N ASP A 204 16.92 21.45 -15.84
CA ASP A 204 15.47 21.30 -15.81
C ASP A 204 15.06 19.83 -15.97
N TYR A 205 15.72 19.09 -16.88
CA TYR A 205 15.48 17.65 -17.02
C TYR A 205 15.85 16.87 -15.75
N ILE A 206 17.02 17.14 -15.16
CA ILE A 206 17.42 16.46 -13.91
C ILE A 206 16.42 16.79 -12.78
N ALA A 207 16.02 18.05 -12.63
CA ALA A 207 15.07 18.48 -11.62
C ALA A 207 13.67 17.85 -11.81
N TYR A 208 13.21 17.73 -13.06
CA TYR A 208 11.97 17.04 -13.40
C TYR A 208 12.01 15.55 -13.00
N HIS A 209 13.08 14.86 -13.39
CA HIS A 209 13.25 13.42 -13.12
C HIS A 209 13.50 13.10 -11.64
N ALA A 210 13.96 14.08 -10.86
CA ALA A 210 14.15 13.93 -9.41
C ALA A 210 12.84 13.85 -8.61
N LYS A 211 11.67 14.15 -9.20
CA LYS A 211 10.33 14.03 -8.57
C LYS A 211 10.23 14.68 -7.17
N GLY A 212 10.93 15.81 -6.98
CA GLY A 212 10.93 16.57 -5.72
C GLY A 212 11.87 16.05 -4.64
N SER A 213 12.77 15.10 -4.95
CA SER A 213 13.81 14.57 -4.06
C SER A 213 15.19 15.13 -4.41
N LEU A 214 15.76 15.95 -3.52
CA LEU A 214 17.09 16.52 -3.75
C LEU A 214 18.20 15.47 -3.73
N ARG A 215 18.05 14.40 -2.92
CA ARG A 215 19.00 13.29 -2.89
C ARG A 215 19.08 12.59 -4.25
N ASP A 216 17.92 12.37 -4.89
CA ASP A 216 17.86 11.72 -6.19
C ASP A 216 18.35 12.67 -7.29
N ALA A 217 18.02 13.97 -7.21
CA ALA A 217 18.58 14.99 -8.10
C ALA A 217 20.12 15.01 -8.09
N LEU A 218 20.75 15.02 -6.91
CA LEU A 218 22.21 15.00 -6.78
C LEU A 218 22.81 13.66 -7.23
N SER A 219 22.08 12.56 -7.08
CA SER A 219 22.54 11.24 -7.55
C SER A 219 22.48 11.14 -9.08
N LEU A 220 21.43 11.70 -9.70
CA LEU A 220 21.32 11.83 -11.15
C LEU A 220 22.39 12.77 -11.70
N LEU A 221 22.68 13.87 -11.02
CA LEU A 221 23.76 14.79 -11.41
C LEU A 221 25.13 14.10 -11.39
N ASP A 222 25.42 13.33 -10.34
CA ASP A 222 26.67 12.56 -10.19
C ASP A 222 26.85 11.54 -11.34
N GLN A 223 25.76 10.84 -11.69
CA GLN A 223 25.73 9.95 -12.86
C GLN A 223 25.93 10.72 -14.17
N ALA A 224 25.30 11.88 -14.33
CA ALA A 224 25.43 12.70 -15.53
C ALA A 224 26.86 13.23 -15.72
N ILE A 225 27.52 13.64 -14.64
CA ILE A 225 28.93 14.07 -14.67
C ILE A 225 29.83 12.90 -15.08
N SER A 226 29.60 11.72 -14.52
CA SER A 226 30.33 10.50 -14.85
C SER A 226 30.15 10.09 -16.31
N PHE A 227 28.93 10.25 -16.85
CA PHE A 227 28.59 9.91 -18.23
C PHE A 227 29.16 10.92 -19.25
N CYS A 228 29.08 12.22 -18.96
CA CYS A 228 29.45 13.28 -19.89
C CYS A 228 30.92 13.74 -19.77
N SER A 229 31.72 13.14 -18.89
CA SER A 229 33.12 13.54 -18.61
C SER A 229 33.26 15.03 -18.25
N GLY A 230 32.25 15.62 -17.60
CA GLY A 230 32.30 16.99 -17.07
C GLY A 230 31.70 18.12 -17.92
N ASP A 231 31.07 17.85 -19.08
CA ASP A 231 30.30 18.87 -19.81
C ASP A 231 28.83 18.44 -20.01
N LEU A 232 27.91 19.09 -19.28
CA LEU A 232 26.51 18.68 -19.17
C LEU A 232 25.65 19.32 -20.27
N LYS A 233 25.67 18.72 -21.47
CA LYS A 233 24.80 19.09 -22.61
C LYS A 233 23.48 18.34 -22.63
N GLN A 234 22.46 18.97 -23.21
CA GLN A 234 21.10 18.44 -23.31
C GLN A 234 21.03 17.04 -23.90
N ASP A 235 21.68 16.81 -25.05
CA ASP A 235 21.59 15.54 -25.79
C ASP A 235 22.13 14.36 -24.97
N HIS A 236 23.25 14.56 -24.27
CA HIS A 236 23.84 13.51 -23.44
C HIS A 236 22.98 13.19 -22.21
N ILE A 237 22.35 14.19 -21.62
CA ILE A 237 21.44 13.99 -20.48
C ILE A 237 20.15 13.31 -20.92
N LYS A 238 19.59 13.67 -22.08
CA LYS A 238 18.45 12.96 -22.66
C LYS A 238 18.78 11.48 -22.88
N GLN A 239 19.93 11.18 -23.47
CA GLN A 239 20.40 9.81 -23.67
C GLN A 239 20.58 9.05 -22.34
N MET A 240 21.18 9.69 -21.33
CA MET A 240 21.40 9.10 -20.01
C MET A 240 20.08 8.82 -19.27
N LEU A 241 19.16 9.79 -19.27
CA LEU A 241 17.86 9.67 -18.61
C LEU A 241 16.88 8.81 -19.43
N GLY A 242 17.24 8.43 -20.65
CA GLY A 242 16.36 7.70 -21.54
C GLY A 242 15.15 8.53 -21.99
N ILE A 243 15.30 9.86 -22.00
CA ILE A 243 14.24 10.77 -22.44
C ILE A 243 14.11 10.60 -23.95
N ILE A 244 12.99 10.03 -24.36
CA ILE A 244 12.61 9.93 -25.76
C ILE A 244 12.24 11.31 -26.28
N ASP A 245 12.70 11.64 -27.48
CA ASP A 245 12.35 12.90 -28.12
C ASP A 245 10.84 12.97 -28.36
N SER A 246 10.28 14.16 -28.11
CA SER A 246 8.85 14.42 -28.25
C SER A 246 8.35 14.05 -29.66
N GLU A 247 9.18 14.20 -30.69
CA GLU A 247 8.86 13.85 -32.07
C GLU A 247 8.53 12.35 -32.26
N GLU A 248 9.27 11.45 -31.61
CA GLU A 248 9.02 10.00 -31.72
C GLU A 248 7.70 9.63 -31.04
N VAL A 249 7.42 10.24 -29.87
CA VAL A 249 6.14 10.07 -29.18
C VAL A 249 4.99 10.66 -30.00
N HIS A 250 5.19 11.81 -30.63
CA HIS A 250 4.20 12.43 -31.51
C HIS A 250 3.91 11.57 -32.74
N SER A 251 4.92 10.94 -33.32
CA SER A 251 4.75 9.98 -34.42
C SER A 251 3.87 8.79 -33.99
N ILE A 252 4.09 8.24 -32.79
CA ILE A 252 3.26 7.16 -32.24
C ILE A 252 1.82 7.64 -32.00
N VAL A 253 1.63 8.81 -31.39
CA VAL A 253 0.29 9.37 -31.12
C VAL A 253 -0.46 9.61 -32.44
N ASN A 254 0.20 10.19 -33.45
CA ASN A 254 -0.39 10.39 -34.78
C ASN A 254 -0.75 9.07 -35.46
N ALA A 255 0.08 8.04 -35.36
CA ALA A 255 -0.23 6.72 -35.90
C ALA A 255 -1.41 6.05 -35.20
N VAL A 256 -1.55 6.23 -33.87
CA VAL A 256 -2.73 5.79 -33.10
C VAL A 256 -4.00 6.54 -33.54
N ILE A 257 -3.88 7.84 -33.81
CA ILE A 257 -5.01 8.66 -34.27
C ILE A 257 -5.45 8.24 -35.68
N ASN A 258 -4.51 8.06 -36.60
CA ASN A 258 -4.77 7.73 -38.00
C ASN A 258 -5.08 6.22 -38.23
N ASN A 259 -4.98 5.39 -37.18
CA ASN A 259 -5.17 3.92 -37.24
C ASN A 259 -4.18 3.20 -38.16
N GLU A 260 -2.89 3.53 -38.07
CA GLU A 260 -1.83 2.92 -38.89
C GLU A 260 -0.98 1.94 -38.07
N PRO A 261 -1.33 0.63 -38.02
CA PRO A 261 -0.59 -0.34 -37.20
C PRO A 261 0.85 -0.56 -37.68
N ASN A 262 1.10 -0.44 -38.99
CA ASN A 262 2.43 -0.60 -39.57
C ASN A 262 3.37 0.55 -39.14
N ALA A 263 2.84 1.78 -39.08
CA ALA A 263 3.61 2.95 -38.65
C ALA A 263 4.02 2.84 -37.17
N ILE A 264 3.17 2.27 -36.32
CA ILE A 264 3.49 1.98 -34.92
C ILE A 264 4.62 0.97 -34.81
N LEU A 265 4.55 -0.14 -35.56
CA LEU A 265 5.60 -1.15 -35.52
C LEU A 265 6.96 -0.58 -35.96
N SER A 266 6.99 0.30 -36.97
CA SER A 266 8.22 0.99 -37.34
C SER A 266 8.68 2.00 -36.28
N ALA A 267 7.76 2.77 -35.69
CA ALA A 267 8.09 3.75 -34.67
C ALA A 267 8.64 3.08 -33.39
N VAL A 268 8.03 1.97 -32.97
CA VAL A 268 8.49 1.18 -31.81
C VAL A 268 9.84 0.51 -32.07
N LYS A 269 10.11 0.07 -33.29
CA LYS A 269 11.45 -0.47 -33.66
C LYS A 269 12.54 0.59 -33.71
N ASN A 270 12.18 1.82 -34.05
CA ASN A 270 13.12 2.94 -34.08
C ASN A 270 13.44 3.44 -32.66
N LEU A 271 12.55 3.22 -31.69
CA LEU A 271 12.81 3.50 -30.28
C LEU A 271 13.92 2.59 -29.76
N SER A 272 14.99 3.20 -29.24
CA SER A 272 16.00 2.48 -28.46
C SER A 272 15.42 2.12 -27.09
N LEU A 273 14.73 0.97 -27.02
CA LEU A 273 14.03 0.54 -25.82
C LEU A 273 14.98 -0.04 -24.78
N SER A 274 15.07 0.64 -23.64
CA SER A 274 15.57 0.10 -22.37
C SER A 274 14.42 -0.05 -21.38
N GLU A 275 14.65 -0.74 -20.26
CA GLU A 275 13.66 -0.95 -19.18
C GLU A 275 12.96 0.35 -18.73
N ASN A 276 13.72 1.43 -18.53
CA ASN A 276 13.16 2.72 -18.11
C ASN A 276 12.45 3.48 -19.26
N ASN A 277 12.76 3.17 -20.51
CA ASN A 277 12.23 3.92 -21.66
C ASN A 277 10.79 3.50 -21.98
N ALA A 278 10.44 2.22 -21.86
CA ALA A 278 9.11 1.75 -22.25
C ALA A 278 7.98 2.34 -21.40
N GLU A 279 8.17 2.44 -20.07
CA GLU A 279 7.22 3.11 -19.20
C GLU A 279 7.19 4.63 -19.44
N ALA A 280 8.35 5.24 -19.70
CA ALA A 280 8.46 6.67 -20.00
C ALA A 280 7.72 7.05 -21.30
N VAL A 281 7.75 6.20 -22.34
CA VAL A 281 6.94 6.40 -23.56
C VAL A 281 5.45 6.46 -23.19
N LEU A 282 4.96 5.50 -22.40
CA LEU A 282 3.55 5.48 -21.99
C LEU A 282 3.18 6.68 -21.12
N ASP A 283 4.06 7.11 -20.22
CA ASP A 283 3.85 8.32 -19.41
C ASP A 283 3.72 9.57 -20.28
N ARG A 284 4.58 9.74 -21.29
CA ARG A 284 4.47 10.85 -22.24
C ARG A 284 3.19 10.79 -23.06
N ILE A 285 2.80 9.61 -23.53
CA ILE A 285 1.53 9.41 -24.25
C ILE A 285 0.35 9.78 -23.32
N ALA A 286 0.38 9.37 -22.06
CA ALA A 286 -0.66 9.71 -21.08
C ALA A 286 -0.70 11.21 -20.75
N GLU A 287 0.45 11.88 -20.63
CA GLU A 287 0.54 13.34 -20.45
C GLU A 287 -0.07 14.10 -21.64
N ILE A 288 0.12 13.61 -22.87
CA ILE A 288 -0.50 14.18 -24.08
C ILE A 288 -2.02 14.03 -24.01
N TRP A 289 -2.54 12.82 -23.73
CA TRP A 289 -3.99 12.62 -23.59
C TRP A 289 -4.60 13.47 -22.48
N PHE A 290 -3.92 13.57 -21.33
CA PHE A 290 -4.32 14.43 -20.23
C PHE A 290 -4.40 15.89 -20.65
N SER A 291 -3.37 16.37 -21.37
CA SER A 291 -3.31 17.75 -21.86
C SER A 291 -4.41 18.05 -22.87
N CYS A 292 -4.75 17.09 -23.75
CA CYS A 292 -5.90 17.21 -24.66
C CYS A 292 -7.23 17.34 -23.90
N CYS A 293 -7.44 16.51 -22.87
CA CYS A 293 -8.65 16.57 -22.03
C CYS A 293 -8.77 17.92 -21.32
N VAL A 294 -7.68 18.39 -20.70
CA VAL A 294 -7.66 19.68 -19.98
C VAL A 294 -7.91 20.82 -20.94
N TYR A 295 -7.17 20.89 -22.05
CA TYR A 295 -7.30 21.98 -23.02
C TYR A 295 -8.71 22.05 -23.63
N SER A 296 -9.33 20.90 -23.94
CA SER A 296 -10.70 20.89 -24.46
C SER A 296 -11.75 21.38 -23.46
N LEU A 297 -11.48 21.33 -22.15
CA LEU A 297 -12.42 21.72 -21.09
C LEU A 297 -12.16 23.14 -20.56
N THR A 298 -10.89 23.56 -20.48
CA THR A 298 -10.51 24.82 -19.82
C THR A 298 -10.00 25.89 -20.79
N GLN A 299 -9.61 25.52 -22.01
CA GLN A 299 -8.94 26.41 -22.99
C GLN A 299 -7.70 27.15 -22.42
N SER A 300 -7.16 26.71 -21.28
CA SER A 300 -6.06 27.37 -20.57
C SER A 300 -4.74 26.61 -20.75
N LEU A 301 -3.72 27.31 -21.24
CA LEU A 301 -2.38 26.75 -21.52
C LEU A 301 -1.52 26.53 -20.26
N GLU A 302 -1.85 27.17 -19.14
CA GLU A 302 -1.01 27.10 -17.92
C GLU A 302 -0.97 25.70 -17.27
N ALA A 303 -1.91 24.81 -17.64
CA ALA A 303 -2.01 23.45 -17.11
C ALA A 303 -1.53 22.36 -18.07
N THR A 304 -1.11 22.70 -19.29
CA THR A 304 -0.56 21.74 -20.26
C THR A 304 0.95 21.68 -20.06
N ASN A 305 1.47 20.57 -19.53
CA ASN A 305 2.88 20.33 -19.17
C ASN A 305 3.86 20.49 -20.37
N ASN A 306 4.05 21.71 -20.87
CA ASN A 306 4.93 22.09 -21.99
C ASN A 306 4.68 21.34 -23.32
N ILE A 307 3.42 21.06 -23.66
CA ILE A 307 3.05 20.47 -24.96
C ILE A 307 2.58 21.58 -25.91
N SER A 308 3.06 21.55 -27.16
CA SER A 308 2.73 22.53 -28.19
C SER A 308 1.23 22.56 -28.50
N VAL A 309 0.63 23.77 -28.50
CA VAL A 309 -0.81 23.98 -28.79
C VAL A 309 -1.20 23.46 -30.17
N GLU A 310 -0.35 23.66 -31.18
CA GLU A 310 -0.56 23.19 -32.55
C GLU A 310 -0.77 21.66 -32.62
N LEU A 311 -0.07 20.92 -31.74
CA LEU A 311 -0.21 19.47 -31.65
C LEU A 311 -1.53 19.10 -30.99
N LEU A 312 -1.91 19.76 -29.90
CA LEU A 312 -3.17 19.51 -29.21
C LEU A 312 -4.38 19.79 -30.11
N ASP A 313 -4.36 20.89 -30.85
CA ASP A 313 -5.40 21.24 -31.82
C ASP A 313 -5.51 20.18 -32.91
N SER A 314 -4.38 19.74 -33.50
CA SER A 314 -4.38 18.69 -34.54
C SER A 314 -4.96 17.34 -34.07
N ILE A 315 -4.83 17.04 -32.77
CA ILE A 315 -5.35 15.82 -32.15
C ILE A 315 -6.86 15.97 -31.90
N LEU A 316 -7.28 17.11 -31.35
CA LEU A 316 -8.68 17.40 -31.02
C LEU A 316 -9.58 17.56 -32.25
N GLU A 317 -9.02 17.94 -33.40
CA GLU A 317 -9.76 17.89 -34.68
C GLU A 317 -10.20 16.46 -35.07
N LYS A 318 -9.47 15.43 -34.63
CA LYS A 318 -9.67 14.03 -35.05
C LYS A 318 -10.24 13.11 -33.97
N ILE A 319 -10.28 13.56 -32.72
CA ILE A 319 -10.65 12.76 -31.55
C ILE A 319 -11.62 13.53 -30.65
N THR A 320 -12.64 12.85 -30.12
CA THR A 320 -13.55 13.44 -29.13
C THR A 320 -12.97 13.39 -27.71
N VAL A 321 -13.43 14.26 -26.81
CA VAL A 321 -12.95 14.30 -25.40
C VAL A 321 -13.14 12.97 -24.68
N GLU A 322 -14.26 12.28 -24.92
CA GLU A 322 -14.55 10.96 -24.36
C GLU A 322 -13.52 9.91 -24.80
N GLN A 323 -13.11 9.97 -26.07
CA GLN A 323 -12.08 9.08 -26.62
C GLN A 323 -10.71 9.41 -26.01
N ALA A 324 -10.36 10.68 -25.80
CA ALA A 324 -9.13 11.07 -25.13
C ALA A 324 -9.07 10.54 -23.67
N HIS A 325 -10.18 10.63 -22.92
CA HIS A 325 -10.28 10.04 -21.58
C HIS A 325 -10.12 8.51 -21.58
N PHE A 326 -10.74 7.84 -22.55
CA PHE A 326 -10.63 6.40 -22.68
C PHE A 326 -9.19 5.96 -23.04
N LEU A 327 -8.54 6.66 -23.97
CA LEU A 327 -7.15 6.41 -24.37
C LEU A 327 -6.18 6.66 -23.20
N TYR A 328 -6.42 7.71 -22.40
CA TYR A 328 -5.67 7.97 -21.17
C TYR A 328 -5.78 6.80 -20.18
N GLN A 329 -7.01 6.35 -19.88
CA GLN A 329 -7.24 5.24 -18.95
C GLN A 329 -6.59 3.93 -19.44
N LEU A 330 -6.68 3.66 -20.75
CA LEU A 330 -6.10 2.47 -21.37
C LEU A 330 -4.57 2.50 -21.33
N THR A 331 -3.98 3.69 -21.52
CA THR A 331 -2.52 3.91 -21.42
C THR A 331 -2.03 3.66 -19.99
N ILE A 332 -2.73 4.18 -18.97
CA ILE A 332 -2.40 3.93 -17.56
C ILE A 332 -2.53 2.46 -17.20
N ALA A 333 -3.60 1.80 -17.64
CA ALA A 333 -3.80 0.38 -17.40
C ALA A 333 -2.65 -0.45 -18.01
N ALA A 334 -2.23 -0.11 -19.23
CA ALA A 334 -1.14 -0.79 -19.93
C ALA A 334 0.22 -0.68 -19.21
N LYS A 335 0.47 0.35 -18.40
CA LYS A 335 1.70 0.45 -17.59
C LYS A 335 1.86 -0.74 -16.63
N LYS A 336 0.76 -1.21 -16.04
CA LYS A 336 0.79 -2.38 -15.15
C LYS A 336 1.12 -3.67 -15.90
N ASP A 337 0.68 -3.75 -17.16
CA ASP A 337 0.86 -4.92 -18.01
C ASP A 337 2.29 -5.03 -18.56
N ILE A 338 3.06 -3.93 -18.64
CA ILE A 338 4.45 -3.94 -19.15
C ILE A 338 5.34 -4.85 -18.32
N SER A 339 5.26 -4.80 -16.99
CA SER A 339 6.10 -5.62 -16.10
C SER A 339 5.77 -7.11 -16.16
N LEU A 340 4.61 -7.47 -16.72
CA LEU A 340 4.17 -8.85 -16.91
C LEU A 340 4.48 -9.39 -18.32
N ALA A 341 4.88 -8.52 -19.24
CA ALA A 341 5.16 -8.88 -20.63
C ALA A 341 6.50 -9.65 -20.75
N PRO A 342 6.63 -10.57 -21.72
CA PRO A 342 7.85 -11.36 -21.90
C PRO A 342 9.06 -10.50 -22.30
N ASN A 343 8.84 -9.42 -23.06
CA ASN A 343 9.85 -8.43 -23.44
C ASN A 343 9.22 -7.02 -23.45
N PHE A 344 9.98 -5.97 -23.13
CA PHE A 344 9.50 -4.58 -23.11
C PHE A 344 8.95 -4.11 -24.46
N GLU A 345 9.63 -4.47 -25.56
CA GLU A 345 9.16 -4.17 -26.93
C GLU A 345 7.79 -4.79 -27.21
N THR A 346 7.60 -6.05 -26.80
CA THR A 346 6.31 -6.74 -26.99
C THR A 346 5.21 -6.15 -26.11
N GLY A 347 5.53 -5.77 -24.87
CA GLY A 347 4.60 -5.13 -23.94
C GLY A 347 4.14 -3.76 -24.46
N LEU A 348 5.08 -2.92 -24.89
CA LEU A 348 4.78 -1.60 -25.46
C LEU A 348 3.99 -1.71 -26.77
N THR A 349 4.40 -2.61 -27.67
CA THR A 349 3.68 -2.86 -28.92
C THR A 349 2.25 -3.29 -28.66
N MET A 350 2.05 -4.24 -27.72
CA MET A 350 0.72 -4.73 -27.39
C MET A 350 -0.14 -3.64 -26.73
N ALA A 351 0.46 -2.80 -25.87
CA ALA A 351 -0.20 -1.64 -25.27
C ALA A 351 -0.72 -0.68 -26.35
N ILE A 352 0.12 -0.30 -27.31
CA ILE A 352 -0.25 0.64 -28.37
C ILE A 352 -1.26 0.03 -29.35
N LEU A 353 -1.09 -1.25 -29.73
CA LEU A 353 -2.06 -1.95 -30.57
C LEU A 353 -3.45 -2.05 -29.89
N ARG A 354 -3.46 -2.22 -28.57
CA ARG A 354 -4.70 -2.20 -27.77
C ARG A 354 -5.40 -0.84 -27.88
N LEU A 355 -4.66 0.27 -27.87
CA LEU A 355 -5.24 1.63 -28.07
C LEU A 355 -6.02 1.72 -29.39
N ILE A 356 -5.46 1.22 -30.50
CA ILE A 356 -6.15 1.19 -31.81
C ILE A 356 -7.37 0.28 -31.79
N ALA A 357 -7.22 -0.94 -31.26
CA ALA A 357 -8.28 -1.95 -31.29
C ALA A 357 -9.56 -1.47 -30.61
N PHE A 358 -9.43 -0.77 -29.48
CA PHE A 358 -10.58 -0.26 -28.74
C PHE A 358 -11.14 1.06 -29.29
N LYS A 359 -10.33 1.89 -29.97
CA LYS A 359 -10.85 3.03 -30.76
C LYS A 359 -11.83 2.55 -31.83
N LYS A 360 -11.49 1.45 -32.52
CA LYS A 360 -12.36 0.84 -33.55
C LYS A 360 -13.69 0.34 -32.97
N LYS A 361 -13.70 -0.25 -31.77
CA LYS A 361 -14.94 -0.74 -31.13
C LYS A 361 -15.86 0.39 -30.70
N SER A 362 -15.32 1.50 -30.19
CA SER A 362 -16.09 2.72 -29.86
C SER A 362 -16.72 3.36 -31.11
N LEU A 363 -15.98 3.41 -32.23
CA LEU A 363 -16.50 3.88 -33.52
C LEU A 363 -17.60 2.97 -34.07
N ILE A 364 -17.42 1.64 -34.00
CA ILE A 364 -18.42 0.68 -34.48
C ILE A 364 -19.70 0.72 -33.63
N SER A 365 -19.59 0.91 -32.30
CA SER A 365 -20.78 1.10 -31.46
C SER A 365 -21.55 2.39 -31.76
N SER A 366 -20.90 3.40 -32.36
CA SER A 366 -21.57 4.61 -32.85
C SER A 366 -22.12 4.50 -34.28
N SER A 367 -21.73 3.47 -35.05
CA SER A 367 -22.06 3.33 -36.48
C SER A 367 -22.80 2.04 -36.87
N SER A 368 -23.45 1.35 -35.93
CA SER A 368 -24.44 0.30 -36.19
C SER A 368 -25.46 0.33 -35.04
N GLU A 369 -26.69 0.81 -35.19
CA GLU A 369 -27.72 0.30 -36.09
C GLU A 369 -28.68 1.39 -36.59
N SER A 370 -28.58 1.73 -37.88
CA SER A 370 -29.72 2.21 -38.65
C SER A 370 -30.57 1.01 -39.08
N ILE A 371 -31.46 0.54 -38.21
CA ILE A 371 -32.51 -0.42 -38.59
C ILE A 371 -33.59 0.35 -39.35
N LYS A 372 -33.77 0.00 -40.63
CA LYS A 372 -34.93 0.40 -41.46
C LYS A 372 -36.22 0.08 -40.69
N PRO A 373 -37.22 0.99 -40.65
CA PRO A 373 -38.44 0.75 -39.90
C PRO A 373 -39.26 -0.34 -40.61
N LYS A 374 -39.25 -1.56 -40.05
CA LYS A 374 -40.31 -2.54 -40.29
C LYS A 374 -41.39 -2.29 -39.24
N ASN A 375 -42.59 -2.01 -39.74
CA ASN A 375 -43.85 -1.82 -39.03
C ASN A 375 -43.95 -2.57 -37.69
N VAL A 376 -43.93 -1.82 -36.59
CA VAL A 376 -44.50 -2.24 -35.29
C VAL A 376 -45.49 -1.16 -34.86
N ASN A 377 -46.53 -0.97 -35.67
CA ASN A 377 -47.77 -0.35 -35.19
C ASN A 377 -48.66 -1.50 -34.71
N LYS A 378 -48.59 -1.83 -33.41
CA LYS A 378 -49.76 -2.34 -32.68
C LYS A 378 -49.72 -2.39 -31.16
N ASP A 379 -48.58 -2.24 -30.46
CA ASP A 379 -48.57 -2.42 -29.00
C ASP A 379 -48.04 -1.24 -28.16
N LEU A 380 -48.02 -0.02 -28.72
CA LEU A 380 -47.66 1.20 -27.97
C LEU A 380 -48.87 1.93 -27.35
N SER A 381 -50.10 1.56 -27.70
CA SER A 381 -51.32 2.15 -27.14
C SER A 381 -51.79 1.52 -25.82
N ALA A 382 -51.26 0.36 -25.44
CA ALA A 382 -51.67 -0.35 -24.21
C ALA A 382 -50.88 0.06 -22.96
N LEU A 383 -49.66 0.59 -23.11
CA LEU A 383 -48.79 0.98 -21.98
C LEU A 383 -48.93 2.44 -21.55
N GLN A 384 -49.55 3.30 -22.37
CA GLN A 384 -49.78 4.72 -22.05
C GLN A 384 -51.05 4.99 -21.21
N GLN A 385 -51.91 3.99 -20.96
CA GLN A 385 -53.12 4.17 -20.14
C GLN A 385 -52.93 3.89 -18.63
N GLN A 386 -51.75 3.43 -18.19
CA GLN A 386 -51.53 3.05 -16.77
C GLN A 386 -50.80 4.10 -15.92
N PHE A 387 -50.29 5.19 -16.51
CA PHE A 387 -49.48 6.18 -15.76
C PHE A 387 -49.90 7.63 -15.96
N SER A 388 -51.20 7.93 -15.92
CA SER A 388 -51.65 9.33 -15.85
C SER A 388 -52.96 9.50 -15.08
N LYS A 389 -52.87 9.72 -13.76
CA LYS A 389 -53.30 10.96 -13.09
C LYS A 389 -53.17 10.88 -11.55
N PRO A 390 -52.82 12.00 -10.89
CA PRO A 390 -52.64 12.07 -9.43
C PRO A 390 -53.93 12.50 -8.71
N THR A 391 -54.15 11.99 -7.49
CA THR A 391 -55.12 12.56 -6.55
C THR A 391 -54.61 12.50 -5.11
N GLN A 392 -54.75 13.63 -4.42
CA GLN A 392 -54.27 14.00 -3.08
C GLN A 392 -55.10 13.41 -1.91
N PRO A 393 -54.73 13.63 -0.61
CA PRO A 393 -54.75 12.60 0.44
C PRO A 393 -55.79 12.76 1.58
N LYS A 394 -55.74 11.78 2.52
CA LYS A 394 -56.27 11.65 3.91
C LYS A 394 -57.57 10.83 4.10
N PRO A 395 -57.83 10.26 5.29
CA PRO A 395 -56.96 9.96 6.46
C PRO A 395 -57.07 8.51 6.98
N ALA A 396 -56.14 8.11 7.86
CA ALA A 396 -56.14 6.83 8.58
C ALA A 396 -57.33 6.70 9.57
N PRO A 397 -57.76 5.47 9.89
CA PRO A 397 -57.56 5.02 11.27
C PRO A 397 -57.29 3.52 11.50
N LYS A 398 -56.40 3.30 12.49
CA LYS A 398 -56.44 2.35 13.62
C LYS A 398 -56.36 0.84 13.40
N VAL A 399 -55.27 0.34 13.99
CA VAL A 399 -54.95 -1.03 14.42
C VAL A 399 -56.04 -1.62 15.34
N LYS A 400 -56.34 -2.91 15.15
CA LYS A 400 -56.83 -3.81 16.20
C LYS A 400 -56.09 -5.16 16.12
N HIS A 401 -55.53 -5.56 17.27
CA HIS A 401 -55.17 -6.94 17.64
C HIS A 401 -56.43 -7.84 17.55
N THR A 402 -56.41 -9.16 17.36
CA THR A 402 -55.80 -10.28 18.12
C THR A 402 -56.21 -11.56 17.34
N ALA A 403 -55.31 -12.51 17.07
CA ALA A 403 -55.10 -13.78 17.79
C ALA A 403 -56.00 -14.96 17.35
N GLU A 404 -55.33 -16.09 17.08
CA GLU A 404 -55.79 -17.50 17.15
C GLU A 404 -56.84 -17.96 16.12
N THR A 405 -56.92 -19.20 15.65
CA THR A 405 -56.15 -20.47 15.65
C THR A 405 -56.85 -21.37 14.62
N ASP A 406 -56.18 -22.45 14.20
CA ASP A 406 -56.80 -23.70 13.69
C ASP A 406 -57.51 -23.64 12.31
N LYS A 407 -57.43 -24.60 11.39
CA LYS A 407 -56.90 -25.97 11.35
C LYS A 407 -57.13 -26.50 9.91
N ILE A 408 -56.38 -27.55 9.51
CA ILE A 408 -56.85 -28.73 8.72
C ILE A 408 -57.10 -28.47 7.20
N THR A 409 -56.55 -29.18 6.19
CA THR A 409 -56.14 -30.60 6.06
C THR A 409 -55.41 -30.85 4.72
N LYS A 410 -54.42 -31.76 4.77
CA LYS A 410 -54.10 -32.91 3.88
C LYS A 410 -54.05 -32.77 2.35
N ALA A 411 -52.92 -33.18 1.76
CA ALA A 411 -52.73 -34.56 1.26
C ALA A 411 -51.23 -34.83 0.92
N THR A 412 -50.51 -35.71 1.64
CA THR A 412 -50.26 -37.18 1.43
C THR A 412 -49.04 -37.44 0.51
N GLN A 413 -47.83 -37.68 1.08
CA GLN A 413 -47.10 -38.99 1.25
C GLN A 413 -46.32 -39.44 -0.02
N ALA A 414 -45.15 -40.11 0.00
CA ALA A 414 -44.24 -40.71 0.98
C ALA A 414 -42.86 -40.87 0.29
N THR A 415 -41.71 -40.92 0.96
CA THR A 415 -41.18 -42.15 1.60
C THR A 415 -40.05 -41.83 2.59
N GLU A 416 -40.03 -42.61 3.67
CA GLU A 416 -39.33 -42.43 4.93
C GLU A 416 -37.96 -43.13 4.99
N SER A 417 -37.06 -42.65 5.86
CA SER A 417 -36.39 -43.52 6.85
C SER A 417 -35.83 -42.73 8.07
N LYS A 418 -36.53 -42.91 9.19
CA LYS A 418 -36.25 -42.84 10.66
C LYS A 418 -35.32 -41.78 11.32
N PRO A 419 -35.68 -41.30 12.53
CA PRO A 419 -34.98 -40.28 13.32
C PRO A 419 -33.92 -40.85 14.27
N GLN A 420 -32.78 -40.17 14.44
CA GLN A 420 -31.78 -40.44 15.49
C GLN A 420 -31.47 -39.17 16.30
N GLU A 421 -31.30 -39.38 17.60
CA GLU A 421 -31.06 -38.43 18.70
C GLU A 421 -30.00 -37.33 18.43
N PRO A 422 -30.01 -36.19 19.16
CA PRO A 422 -29.04 -35.12 18.94
C PRO A 422 -27.62 -35.63 19.22
N SER A 423 -26.82 -35.74 18.16
CA SER A 423 -25.40 -36.14 18.18
C SER A 423 -24.61 -35.37 19.24
N LEU A 424 -23.90 -36.08 20.12
CA LEU A 424 -23.02 -35.55 21.18
C LEU A 424 -22.06 -34.45 20.67
N ASP A 425 -21.63 -34.52 19.40
CA ASP A 425 -20.78 -33.52 18.75
C ASP A 425 -21.42 -32.13 18.61
N LYS A 426 -22.74 -32.06 18.42
CA LYS A 426 -23.45 -30.77 18.37
C LYS A 426 -23.50 -30.08 19.72
N GLN A 427 -23.60 -30.88 20.80
CA GLN A 427 -23.54 -30.36 22.17
C GLN A 427 -22.13 -29.84 22.50
N TRP A 428 -21.10 -30.57 22.07
CA TRP A 428 -19.70 -30.15 22.22
C TRP A 428 -19.40 -28.86 21.45
N PHE A 429 -19.84 -28.76 20.19
CA PHE A 429 -19.66 -27.55 19.39
C PHE A 429 -20.39 -26.34 19.98
N TYR A 430 -21.61 -26.53 20.49
CA TYR A 430 -22.35 -25.47 21.17
C TYR A 430 -21.63 -24.97 22.42
N LEU A 431 -21.02 -25.89 23.18
CA LEU A 431 -20.25 -25.57 24.38
C LEU A 431 -18.98 -24.78 24.04
N LEU A 432 -18.22 -25.21 23.03
CA LEU A 432 -17.04 -24.49 22.55
C LEU A 432 -17.36 -23.10 21.99
N SER A 433 -18.55 -22.90 21.40
CA SER A 433 -18.98 -21.60 20.90
C SER A 433 -19.29 -20.58 22.02
N LYS A 434 -19.61 -21.05 23.23
CA LYS A 434 -19.88 -20.20 24.40
C LYS A 434 -18.64 -19.85 25.19
N ILE A 435 -17.59 -20.66 25.14
CA ILE A 435 -16.34 -20.42 25.88
C ILE A 435 -15.41 -19.53 25.05
N LYS A 436 -14.92 -18.42 25.63
CA LYS A 436 -13.94 -17.53 24.99
C LYS A 436 -12.53 -18.13 25.03
N LEU A 437 -12.28 -19.14 24.18
CA LEU A 437 -10.94 -19.73 24.02
C LEU A 437 -10.05 -18.86 23.11
N LYS A 438 -8.77 -18.73 23.45
CA LYS A 438 -7.77 -17.93 22.71
C LYS A 438 -6.64 -18.81 22.14
N GLY A 439 -6.16 -18.48 20.95
CA GLY A 439 -4.94 -19.04 20.35
C GLY A 439 -4.98 -20.56 20.13
N PHE A 440 -3.85 -21.23 20.37
CA PHE A 440 -3.66 -22.68 20.18
C PHE A 440 -4.69 -23.55 20.92
N THR A 441 -5.18 -23.10 22.07
CA THR A 441 -6.24 -23.80 22.84
C THR A 441 -7.56 -23.85 22.09
N LYS A 442 -7.89 -22.82 21.31
CA LYS A 442 -9.08 -22.81 20.44
C LYS A 442 -8.90 -23.82 19.31
N THR A 443 -7.76 -23.77 18.61
CA THR A 443 -7.47 -24.69 17.49
C THR A 443 -7.44 -26.15 17.94
N LEU A 444 -6.90 -26.43 19.12
CA LEU A 444 -6.91 -27.75 19.74
C LEU A 444 -8.33 -28.21 20.10
N ALA A 445 -9.15 -27.32 20.66
CA ALA A 445 -10.54 -27.64 21.02
C ALA A 445 -11.41 -27.95 19.80
N PHE A 446 -11.29 -27.17 18.72
CA PHE A 446 -12.05 -27.38 17.48
C PHE A 446 -11.60 -28.62 16.70
N ASN A 447 -10.38 -29.09 16.93
CA ASN A 447 -9.83 -30.32 16.35
C ASN A 447 -9.92 -31.53 17.32
N SER A 448 -10.85 -31.48 18.28
CA SER A 448 -11.14 -32.55 19.23
C SER A 448 -12.59 -33.05 19.12
N HIS A 449 -12.77 -34.36 19.29
CA HIS A 449 -14.06 -35.05 19.26
C HIS A 449 -14.44 -35.58 20.64
N LEU A 450 -15.73 -35.48 21.01
CA LEU A 450 -16.22 -35.98 22.29
C LEU A 450 -16.63 -37.45 22.16
N ILE A 451 -15.97 -38.35 22.90
CA ILE A 451 -16.30 -39.79 22.87
C ILE A 451 -17.44 -40.11 23.84
N SER A 452 -17.44 -39.54 25.05
CA SER A 452 -18.46 -39.80 26.07
C SER A 452 -18.53 -38.67 27.09
N ASN A 453 -19.74 -38.37 27.56
CA ASN A 453 -20.01 -37.42 28.65
C ASN A 453 -20.50 -38.19 29.87
N ASN A 454 -19.68 -38.22 30.93
CA ASN A 454 -20.17 -38.51 32.28
C ASN A 454 -20.10 -37.20 33.05
N ASN A 455 -21.10 -36.89 33.88
CA ASN A 455 -21.24 -35.58 34.54
C ASN A 455 -20.00 -35.07 35.31
N GLU A 456 -19.03 -35.95 35.62
CA GLU A 456 -17.75 -35.60 36.28
C GLU A 456 -16.51 -35.73 35.38
N THR A 457 -16.60 -36.39 34.22
CA THR A 457 -15.44 -36.62 33.31
C THR A 457 -15.82 -36.56 31.84
N TYR A 458 -15.12 -35.71 31.09
CA TYR A 458 -15.25 -35.60 29.62
C TYR A 458 -14.08 -36.35 28.96
N LYS A 459 -14.40 -37.30 28.08
CA LYS A 459 -13.40 -38.04 27.30
C LYS A 459 -13.34 -37.49 25.89
N ILE A 460 -12.17 -36.98 25.49
CA ILE A 460 -11.95 -36.41 24.16
C ILE A 460 -10.93 -37.23 23.36
N GLN A 461 -11.15 -37.29 22.04
CA GLN A 461 -10.23 -37.83 21.04
C GLN A 461 -9.61 -36.69 20.24
N LEU A 462 -8.31 -36.75 20.00
CA LEU A 462 -7.57 -35.74 19.24
C LEU A 462 -7.27 -36.26 17.83
N ASN A 463 -7.51 -35.42 16.81
CA ASN A 463 -7.09 -35.69 15.44
C ASN A 463 -5.58 -35.48 15.27
N ASP A 464 -4.98 -35.97 14.18
CA ASP A 464 -3.51 -35.90 13.97
C ASP A 464 -2.96 -34.46 13.91
N ASP A 465 -3.76 -33.49 13.46
CA ASP A 465 -3.37 -32.06 13.53
C ASP A 465 -3.39 -31.51 14.96
N ALA A 466 -4.29 -32.01 15.82
CA ALA A 466 -4.30 -31.64 17.24
C ALA A 466 -3.12 -32.27 17.99
N LYS A 467 -2.62 -33.44 17.57
CA LYS A 467 -1.40 -34.05 18.12
C LYS A 467 -0.16 -33.19 17.84
N LYS A 468 0.00 -32.69 16.62
CA LYS A 468 1.10 -31.77 16.25
C LYS A 468 1.05 -30.47 17.06
N ILE A 469 -0.14 -29.94 17.33
CA ILE A 469 -0.32 -28.74 18.17
C ILE A 469 0.03 -29.05 19.65
N LEU A 470 -0.25 -30.27 20.11
CA LEU A 470 0.11 -30.72 21.46
C LEU A 470 1.63 -30.83 21.67
N GLU A 471 2.36 -31.26 20.64
CA GLU A 471 3.83 -31.30 20.64
C GLU A 471 4.44 -29.90 20.73
N LEU A 472 3.74 -28.88 20.20
CA LEU A 472 4.17 -27.48 20.21
C LEU A 472 3.85 -26.75 21.53
N ASP A 473 2.73 -27.05 22.20
CA ASP A 473 2.39 -26.48 23.51
C ASP A 473 1.65 -27.47 24.43
N PRO A 474 2.38 -28.18 25.32
CA PRO A 474 1.81 -29.12 26.29
C PRO A 474 0.85 -28.46 27.29
N GLN A 475 0.95 -27.15 27.52
CA GLN A 475 0.11 -26.44 28.49
C GLN A 475 -1.30 -26.14 27.96
N SER A 476 -1.54 -26.32 26.65
CA SER A 476 -2.82 -26.03 26.03
C SER A 476 -3.96 -26.94 26.52
N ILE A 477 -3.68 -28.19 26.94
CA ILE A 477 -4.69 -29.07 27.56
C ILE A 477 -5.10 -28.55 28.94
N ALA A 478 -4.12 -28.16 29.77
CA ALA A 478 -4.40 -27.64 31.11
C ALA A 478 -5.21 -26.34 31.06
N LYS A 479 -4.92 -25.47 30.08
CA LYS A 479 -5.70 -24.24 29.82
C LYS A 479 -7.12 -24.54 29.34
N LEU A 480 -7.29 -25.58 28.51
CA LEU A 480 -8.61 -26.04 28.05
C LEU A 480 -9.42 -26.59 29.22
N GLN A 481 -8.82 -27.43 30.07
CA GLN A 481 -9.47 -27.96 31.27
C GLN A 481 -9.87 -26.82 32.23
N ALA A 482 -8.98 -25.86 32.48
CA ALA A 482 -9.25 -24.71 33.34
C ALA A 482 -10.42 -23.85 32.81
N SER A 483 -10.47 -23.62 31.50
CA SER A 483 -11.54 -22.82 30.88
C SER A 483 -12.90 -23.53 30.93
N ILE A 484 -12.91 -24.87 30.88
CA ILE A 484 -14.13 -25.65 31.00
C ILE A 484 -14.57 -25.76 32.47
N SER A 485 -13.64 -25.92 33.42
CA SER A 485 -13.97 -25.92 34.85
C SER A 485 -14.54 -24.56 35.31
N GLU A 486 -14.00 -23.46 34.78
CA GLU A 486 -14.51 -22.11 35.05
C GLU A 486 -15.93 -21.91 34.48
N TYR A 487 -16.24 -22.52 33.33
CA TYR A 487 -17.58 -22.44 32.73
C TYR A 487 -18.63 -23.26 33.50
N PHE A 488 -18.26 -24.44 34.02
CA PHE A 488 -19.18 -25.30 34.79
C PHE A 488 -19.24 -24.97 36.28
N ASN A 489 -18.34 -24.13 36.79
CA ASN A 489 -18.24 -23.76 38.21
C ASN A 489 -18.05 -24.99 39.13
N ASP A 490 -17.40 -26.04 38.61
CA ASP A 490 -17.21 -27.31 39.30
C ASP A 490 -15.70 -27.64 39.37
N PRO A 491 -15.06 -27.59 40.56
CA PRO A 491 -13.61 -27.77 40.72
C PRO A 491 -13.15 -29.23 40.56
N SER A 492 -14.09 -30.17 40.42
CA SER A 492 -13.82 -31.61 40.31
C SER A 492 -13.64 -32.12 38.86
N PHE A 493 -13.82 -31.24 37.86
CA PHE A 493 -13.82 -31.59 36.45
C PHE A 493 -12.47 -32.15 35.96
N ARG A 494 -12.48 -33.39 35.46
CA ARG A 494 -11.32 -34.05 34.86
C ARG A 494 -11.53 -34.35 33.38
N LEU A 495 -10.53 -34.00 32.58
CA LEU A 495 -10.51 -34.24 31.14
C LEU A 495 -9.56 -35.39 30.84
N ASP A 496 -10.10 -36.50 30.35
CA ASP A 496 -9.34 -37.72 30.06
C ASP A 496 -9.07 -37.84 28.55
N ILE A 497 -7.80 -37.97 28.17
CA ILE A 497 -7.37 -38.14 26.78
C ILE A 497 -7.03 -39.61 26.54
N LYS A 498 -7.68 -40.26 25.57
CA LYS A 498 -7.26 -41.59 25.09
C LYS A 498 -6.39 -41.45 23.84
N ASN A 499 -5.12 -41.81 23.94
CA ASN A 499 -4.27 -42.10 22.77
C ASN A 499 -4.48 -43.56 22.36
N LEU A 500 -4.86 -43.83 21.10
CA LEU A 500 -4.82 -45.18 20.53
C LEU A 500 -3.38 -45.52 20.09
N PRO A 501 -2.91 -46.77 20.31
CA PRO A 501 -1.63 -47.23 19.80
C PRO A 501 -1.67 -47.47 18.28
N GLU A 502 -0.50 -47.30 17.65
CA GLU A 502 -0.25 -47.50 16.23
C GLU A 502 -0.63 -48.92 15.76
N ASN A 503 -1.14 -48.99 14.52
CA ASN A 503 -1.56 -50.16 13.76
C ASN A 503 -2.91 -50.81 14.13
N ARG A 504 -3.95 -50.47 13.35
CA ARG A 504 -4.82 -51.43 12.64
C ARG A 504 -5.77 -50.74 11.65
N ASN A 505 -5.77 -51.23 10.41
CA ASN A 505 -6.83 -51.05 9.42
C ASN A 505 -8.19 -51.42 10.02
N LEU A 506 -9.12 -50.46 10.08
CA LEU A 506 -10.56 -50.69 10.26
C LEU A 506 -11.35 -49.71 9.38
N ALA A 507 -12.43 -50.23 8.81
CA ALA A 507 -13.30 -49.69 7.76
C ALA A 507 -13.88 -48.27 8.02
N PRO A 508 -14.34 -47.55 6.98
CA PRO A 508 -14.68 -46.13 7.06
C PRO A 508 -16.02 -45.93 7.78
N THR A 509 -15.98 -45.72 9.09
CA THR A 509 -17.10 -45.09 9.80
C THR A 509 -17.02 -43.60 9.52
N GLY A 510 -17.81 -43.16 8.52
CA GLY A 510 -17.93 -41.77 8.10
C GLY A 510 -18.56 -40.89 9.17
N GLN A 511 -17.73 -40.29 10.02
CA GLN A 511 -18.12 -39.17 10.86
C GLN A 511 -17.15 -38.01 10.61
N LYS A 512 -17.63 -37.06 9.81
CA LYS A 512 -16.87 -35.88 9.37
C LYS A 512 -16.65 -34.93 10.54
N SER A 513 -15.46 -34.34 10.62
CA SER A 513 -15.14 -33.37 11.65
C SER A 513 -15.99 -32.09 11.51
N PRO A 514 -16.24 -31.33 12.59
CA PRO A 514 -16.93 -30.04 12.52
C PRO A 514 -16.25 -29.04 11.56
N ALA A 515 -14.93 -29.16 11.38
CA ALA A 515 -14.16 -28.36 10.42
C ALA A 515 -14.47 -28.77 8.96
N GLU A 516 -14.59 -30.07 8.67
CA GLU A 516 -15.02 -30.58 7.36
C GLU A 516 -16.46 -30.16 7.04
N ILE A 517 -17.36 -30.21 8.03
CA ILE A 517 -18.75 -29.75 7.86
C ILE A 517 -18.80 -28.23 7.58
N LYS A 518 -17.93 -27.44 8.23
CA LYS A 518 -17.85 -25.98 7.97
C LYS A 518 -17.27 -25.70 6.57
N ARG A 519 -16.29 -26.48 6.13
CA ARG A 519 -15.70 -26.40 4.78
C ARG A 519 -16.73 -26.78 3.72
N GLU A 520 -17.46 -27.88 3.89
CA GLU A 520 -18.51 -28.30 2.95
C GLU A 520 -19.63 -27.25 2.83
N ASN A 521 -20.07 -26.67 3.95
CA ASN A 521 -21.08 -25.60 3.92
C ASN A 521 -20.59 -24.32 3.23
N ALA A 522 -19.29 -23.99 3.34
CA ALA A 522 -18.72 -22.83 2.66
C ALA A 522 -18.56 -23.09 1.15
N VAL A 523 -18.11 -24.29 0.77
CA VAL A 523 -18.01 -24.72 -0.64
C VAL A 523 -19.38 -24.71 -1.31
N GLN A 524 -20.42 -25.22 -0.63
CA GLN A 524 -21.79 -25.17 -1.16
C GLN A 524 -22.36 -23.75 -1.28
N LYS A 525 -21.95 -22.81 -0.42
CA LYS A 525 -22.33 -21.39 -0.56
C LYS A 525 -21.69 -20.74 -1.78
N VAL A 526 -20.39 -21.00 -2.02
CA VAL A 526 -19.66 -20.46 -3.18
C VAL A 526 -20.22 -21.01 -4.50
N LEU A 527 -20.54 -22.32 -4.55
CA LEU A 527 -21.13 -22.94 -5.74
C LEU A 527 -22.56 -22.47 -6.03
N ASN A 528 -23.31 -22.03 -5.00
CA ASN A 528 -24.67 -21.53 -5.16
C ASN A 528 -24.78 -20.01 -5.37
N ASP A 529 -23.66 -19.29 -5.34
CA ASP A 529 -23.64 -17.85 -5.62
C ASP A 529 -23.92 -17.59 -7.11
N GLN A 530 -24.86 -16.67 -7.39
CA GLN A 530 -25.30 -16.33 -8.74
C GLN A 530 -24.16 -15.75 -9.58
N ASN A 531 -23.25 -14.99 -8.97
CA ASN A 531 -22.11 -14.39 -9.67
C ASN A 531 -21.09 -15.46 -10.10
N VAL A 532 -20.86 -16.47 -9.27
CA VAL A 532 -19.93 -17.56 -9.56
C VAL A 532 -20.48 -18.47 -10.66
N LYS A 533 -21.79 -18.70 -10.69
CA LYS A 533 -22.46 -19.42 -11.79
C LYS A 533 -22.35 -18.70 -13.12
N LEU A 534 -22.56 -17.38 -13.14
CA LEU A 534 -22.39 -16.55 -14.35
C LEU A 534 -20.94 -16.59 -14.87
N ILE A 535 -19.96 -16.54 -13.97
CA ILE A 535 -18.53 -16.66 -14.33
C ILE A 535 -18.24 -18.06 -14.91
N LYS A 536 -18.82 -19.11 -14.32
CA LYS A 536 -18.68 -20.49 -14.79
C LYS A 536 -19.24 -20.67 -16.21
N GLU A 537 -20.44 -20.14 -16.47
CA GLU A 537 -21.11 -20.23 -17.78
C GLU A 537 -20.44 -19.36 -18.85
N SER A 538 -19.89 -18.20 -18.47
CA SER A 538 -19.25 -17.28 -19.42
C SER A 538 -17.84 -17.69 -19.87
N LEU A 539 -17.14 -18.49 -19.06
CA LEU A 539 -15.73 -18.85 -19.30
C LEU A 539 -15.47 -20.35 -19.48
N GLU A 540 -16.47 -21.21 -19.34
CA GLU A 540 -16.35 -22.68 -19.44
C GLU A 540 -15.28 -23.29 -18.49
N ILE A 541 -15.11 -22.73 -17.29
CA ILE A 541 -14.09 -23.15 -16.31
C ILE A 541 -14.74 -24.04 -15.23
N ASP A 542 -14.05 -25.11 -14.82
CA ASP A 542 -14.48 -25.95 -13.70
C ASP A 542 -13.71 -25.60 -12.42
N ILE A 543 -14.43 -25.44 -11.30
CA ILE A 543 -13.82 -25.06 -10.01
C ILE A 543 -13.34 -26.33 -9.32
N GLN A 544 -12.02 -26.43 -9.07
CA GLN A 544 -11.45 -27.50 -8.26
C GLN A 544 -11.70 -27.27 -6.77
N ASN A 545 -12.44 -28.18 -6.13
CA ASN A 545 -12.88 -28.08 -4.73
C ASN A 545 -11.73 -27.92 -3.73
N ASP A 546 -10.56 -28.47 -4.05
CA ASP A 546 -9.40 -28.46 -3.15
C ASP A 546 -8.76 -27.08 -2.98
N ASN A 547 -9.00 -26.15 -3.92
CA ASN A 547 -8.43 -24.79 -3.92
C ASN A 547 -9.29 -23.75 -3.18
N ILE A 548 -10.41 -24.15 -2.58
CA ILE A 548 -11.24 -23.24 -1.78
C ILE A 548 -10.63 -23.16 -0.36
N VAL A 549 -9.89 -22.08 -0.12
CA VAL A 549 -9.26 -21.77 1.18
C VAL A 549 -10.19 -20.86 1.98
N LEU A 550 -10.50 -21.27 3.22
CA LEU A 550 -11.19 -20.42 4.19
C LEU A 550 -10.19 -19.43 4.78
N THR A 551 -10.36 -18.15 4.49
CA THR A 551 -9.66 -17.07 5.23
C THR A 551 -10.42 -16.75 6.50
N ASP A 552 -9.70 -16.61 7.62
CA ASP A 552 -10.22 -16.42 8.99
C ASP A 552 -11.17 -15.23 9.19
#